data_AF-A0A701ZAU6-F1
#
_entry.id   AF-A0A701ZAU6-F1
#
_cell.length_a   1.000
_cell.length_b   1.000
_cell.length_c   1.000
_cell.angle_alpha   90.00
_cell.angle_beta   90.00
_cell.angle_gamma   90.00
#
_symmetry.space_group_name_H-M   'P 1'
#
loop_
_entity.id
_entity.type
_entity.pdbx_description
1 polymer ?
#
loop_
_entity_poly.entity_id
_entity_poly.type
_entity_poly.pdbx_seq_one_letter_code
_entity_poly.pdbx_strand_id
1 'polypeptide(L)'
;MEQAKIATDSLFINVATRWFAVKKSSGISDVHADDTWKSLEKDVFPAIGQTPVTELKAHTLIAALEPVRARRAGNPVPPDAAD
;
A
#
# COMPACT_ATOMS: atom_id res chain seq x y z
N MET A 1 -19.94 2.77 -21.14
CA MET A 1 -19.82 1.83 -20.00
C MET A 1 -18.38 1.37 -19.75
N GLU A 2 -17.50 1.35 -20.78
CA GLU A 2 -16.08 0.95 -20.65
C GLU A 2 -15.27 1.77 -19.62
N GLN A 3 -15.41 3.11 -19.61
CA GLN A 3 -14.62 3.98 -18.74
C GLN A 3 -14.89 3.79 -17.24
N ALA A 4 -16.13 3.44 -16.86
CA ALA A 4 -16.47 3.19 -15.46
C ALA A 4 -15.81 1.92 -14.91
N LYS A 5 -15.60 0.92 -15.77
CA LYS A 5 -14.86 -0.31 -15.42
C LYS A 5 -13.38 -0.02 -15.24
N ILE A 6 -12.78 0.72 -16.18
CA ILE A 6 -11.37 1.14 -16.10
C ILE A 6 -11.12 1.98 -14.84
N ALA A 7 -12.00 2.94 -14.54
CA ALA A 7 -11.89 3.77 -13.35
C ALA A 7 -11.89 2.91 -12.07
N THR A 8 -12.82 1.97 -11.96
CA THR A 8 -12.90 1.06 -10.81
C THR A 8 -11.70 0.11 -10.75
N ASP A 9 -11.33 -0.54 -11.86
CA ASP A 9 -10.18 -1.46 -11.90
C ASP A 9 -8.85 -0.76 -11.64
N SER A 10 -8.75 0.52 -11.98
CA SER A 10 -7.56 1.33 -11.75
C SER A 10 -7.41 1.78 -10.30
N LEU A 11 -8.40 1.58 -9.43
CA LEU A 11 -8.25 1.92 -8.01
C LEU A 11 -7.09 1.15 -7.38
N PHE A 12 -6.30 1.83 -6.56
CA PHE A 12 -5.14 1.23 -5.90
C PHE A 12 -5.51 -0.04 -5.13
N ILE A 13 -6.66 -0.07 -4.43
CA ILE A 13 -7.12 -1.26 -3.71
C ILE A 13 -7.33 -2.47 -4.63
N ASN A 14 -7.85 -2.25 -5.84
CA ASN A 14 -8.12 -3.32 -6.80
C ASN A 14 -6.82 -3.83 -7.43
N VAL A 15 -5.90 -2.92 -7.75
CA VAL A 15 -4.55 -3.28 -8.21
C VAL A 15 -3.78 -4.03 -7.12
N ALA A 16 -3.84 -3.56 -5.87
CA ALA A 16 -3.21 -4.20 -4.73
C ALA A 16 -3.78 -5.60 -4.47
N THR A 17 -5.10 -5.79 -4.59
CA THR A 17 -5.76 -7.10 -4.48
C THR A 17 -5.23 -8.08 -5.54
N ARG A 18 -5.13 -7.64 -6.80
CA ARG A 18 -4.59 -8.46 -7.91
C ARG A 18 -3.13 -8.82 -7.68
N TRP A 19 -2.31 -7.84 -7.29
CA TRP A 19 -0.91 -8.06 -6.94
C TRP A 19 -0.76 -9.06 -5.79
N PHE A 20 -1.58 -8.92 -4.75
CA PHE A 20 -1.52 -9.77 -3.56
C PHE A 20 -1.91 -11.22 -3.85
N ALA A 21 -2.88 -11.45 -4.76
CA ALA A 21 -3.22 -12.79 -5.23
C ALA A 21 -2.03 -13.47 -5.91
N VAL A 22 -1.33 -12.77 -6.81
CA VAL A 22 -0.10 -13.26 -7.46
C VAL A 22 1.00 -13.50 -6.42
N LYS A 23 1.13 -12.59 -5.45
CA LYS A 23 2.16 -12.70 -4.40
C LYS A 23 1.92 -13.91 -3.49
N LYS A 24 0.67 -14.20 -3.11
CA LYS A 24 0.30 -15.43 -2.39
C LYS A 24 0.72 -16.68 -3.16
N SER A 25 0.47 -16.72 -4.46
CA SER A 25 0.88 -17.84 -5.32
C SER A 25 2.41 -17.98 -5.48
N SER A 26 3.19 -16.94 -5.16
CA SER A 26 4.66 -16.94 -5.27
C SER A 26 5.39 -17.61 -4.10
N GLY A 27 4.67 -18.22 -3.14
CA GLY A 27 5.25 -19.01 -2.06
C GLY A 27 5.53 -18.24 -0.77
N ILE A 28 4.80 -17.16 -0.49
CA ILE A 28 4.77 -16.57 0.86
C ILE A 28 3.92 -17.45 1.78
N SER A 29 4.30 -17.60 3.04
CA SER A 29 3.46 -18.33 4.01
C SER A 29 2.17 -17.57 4.30
N ASP A 30 1.09 -18.29 4.63
CA ASP A 30 -0.21 -17.68 4.90
C ASP A 30 -0.15 -16.62 5.99
N VAL A 31 0.62 -16.88 7.06
CA VAL A 31 0.83 -15.93 8.16
C VAL A 31 1.47 -14.63 7.66
N HIS A 32 2.54 -14.73 6.86
CA HIS A 32 3.24 -13.55 6.35
C HIS A 32 2.41 -12.80 5.31
N ALA A 33 1.57 -13.52 4.55
CA ALA A 33 0.62 -12.92 3.64
C ALA A 33 -0.41 -12.08 4.41
N ASP A 34 -1.01 -12.68 5.45
CA ASP A 34 -2.02 -12.03 6.28
C ASP A 34 -1.49 -10.75 6.94
N ASP A 35 -0.27 -10.82 7.48
CA ASP A 35 0.39 -9.67 8.10
C ASP A 35 0.66 -8.54 7.08
N THR A 36 1.05 -8.90 5.86
CA THR A 36 1.25 -7.93 4.77
C THR A 36 -0.06 -7.25 4.39
N TRP A 37 -1.14 -8.03 4.25
CA TRP A 37 -2.45 -7.50 3.89
C TRP A 37 -3.04 -6.60 4.97
N LYS A 38 -2.97 -7.03 6.25
CA LYS A 38 -3.42 -6.23 7.39
C LYS A 38 -2.71 -4.88 7.49
N SER A 39 -1.41 -4.83 7.16
CA SER A 39 -0.65 -3.58 7.10
C SER A 39 -1.15 -2.65 5.99
N LEU A 40 -1.45 -3.20 4.81
CA LEU A 40 -2.03 -2.42 3.71
C LEU A 40 -3.43 -1.90 4.06
N GLU A 41 -4.28 -2.73 4.65
CA GLU A 41 -5.63 -2.36 5.09
C GLU A 41 -5.64 -1.27 6.15
N LYS A 42 -4.73 -1.35 7.12
CA LYS A 42 -4.68 -0.42 8.23
C LYS A 42 -4.13 0.94 7.82
N ASP A 43 -3.20 1.00 6.88
CA ASP A 43 -2.34 2.19 6.72
C ASP A 43 -2.31 2.75 5.31
N VAL A 44 -2.43 1.90 4.30
CA VAL A 44 -2.29 2.32 2.90
C VAL A 44 -3.66 2.54 2.28
N PHE A 45 -4.61 1.63 2.50
CA PHE A 45 -5.95 1.75 1.91
C PHE A 45 -6.76 2.95 2.41
N PRO A 46 -6.70 3.37 3.69
CA PRO A 46 -7.39 4.59 4.13
C PRO A 46 -6.85 5.86 3.46
N ALA A 47 -5.57 5.87 3.09
CA ALA A 47 -4.92 7.02 2.48
C ALA A 47 -5.11 7.08 0.96
N ILE A 48 -4.92 5.95 0.26
CA ILE A 48 -4.87 5.91 -1.21
C ILE A 48 -5.69 4.78 -1.86
N GLY A 49 -6.40 3.96 -1.08
CA GLY A 49 -7.10 2.78 -1.59
C GLY A 49 -8.16 3.10 -2.65
N GLN A 50 -8.87 4.21 -2.49
CA GLN A 50 -9.88 4.72 -3.43
C GLN A 50 -9.31 5.68 -4.48
N THR A 51 -7.99 5.82 -4.56
CA THR A 51 -7.33 6.65 -5.57
C THR A 51 -6.98 5.80 -6.80
N PRO A 52 -7.34 6.21 -8.02
CA PRO A 52 -6.86 5.58 -9.24
C PRO A 52 -5.33 5.61 -9.30
N VAL A 53 -4.69 4.50 -9.67
CA VAL A 53 -3.22 4.42 -9.82
C VAL A 53 -2.69 5.41 -10.87
N THR A 54 -3.52 5.80 -11.83
CA THR A 54 -3.20 6.81 -12.85
C THR A 54 -3.13 8.23 -12.29
N GLU A 55 -3.78 8.50 -11.16
CA GLU A 55 -3.80 9.80 -10.48
C GLU A 55 -2.81 9.84 -9.30
N LEU A 56 -2.21 8.69 -8.99
CA LEU A 56 -1.39 8.50 -7.82
C LEU A 56 0.01 9.10 -8.04
N LYS A 57 0.29 10.18 -7.33
CA LYS A 57 1.58 10.88 -7.40
C LYS A 57 2.59 10.25 -6.44
N ALA A 58 3.86 10.30 -6.80
CA ALA A 58 4.95 9.71 -6.00
C ALA A 58 4.97 10.22 -4.55
N HIS A 59 4.75 11.52 -4.31
CA HIS A 59 4.71 12.08 -2.96
C HIS A 59 3.54 11.54 -2.13
N THR A 60 2.37 11.33 -2.73
CA THR A 60 1.19 10.77 -2.06
C THR A 60 1.44 9.32 -1.67
N LEU A 61 2.08 8.55 -2.55
CA LEU A 61 2.48 7.18 -2.24
C LEU A 61 3.47 7.12 -1.08
N ILE A 62 4.51 7.98 -1.09
CA ILE A 62 5.49 8.04 0.00
C ILE A 62 4.81 8.38 1.33
N ALA A 63 3.93 9.39 1.34
CA ALA A 63 3.19 9.78 2.53
C ALA A 63 2.29 8.64 3.06
N ALA A 64 1.63 7.89 2.18
CA ALA A 64 0.80 6.74 2.55
C ALA A 64 1.61 5.56 3.10
N LEU A 65 2.90 5.46 2.75
CA LEU A 65 3.80 4.41 3.25
C LEU A 65 4.53 4.82 4.54
N GLU A 66 4.49 6.09 4.91
CA GLU A 66 5.16 6.61 6.11
C GLU A 66 4.69 5.93 7.41
N PRO A 67 3.36 5.69 7.63
CA PRO A 67 2.90 4.96 8.81
C PRO A 67 3.42 3.52 8.88
N VAL A 68 3.58 2.87 7.71
CA VAL A 68 4.16 1.51 7.61
C VAL A 68 5.65 1.52 7.96
N ARG A 69 6.39 2.55 7.52
CA ARG A 69 7.81 2.72 7.86
C ARG A 69 8.01 3.01 9.35
N ALA A 70 7.23 3.92 9.91
CA ALA A 70 7.31 4.29 11.33
C ALA A 70 6.99 3.12 12.28
N ARG A 71 6.21 2.12 11.84
CA ARG A 71 5.99 0.91 12.63
C ARG A 71 7.09 -0.14 12.47
N ARG A 72 7.71 -0.24 11.30
CA ARG A 72 8.81 -1.20 11.05
C ARG A 72 10.14 -0.72 11.60
N ALA A 73 10.43 0.57 11.51
CA ALA A 73 11.51 1.20 12.24
C ALA A 73 11.04 1.40 13.67
N GLY A 74 11.48 0.57 14.62
CA GLY A 74 11.11 0.68 16.03
C GLY A 74 11.59 1.95 16.76
N ASN A 75 11.77 3.08 16.08
CA ASN A 75 11.98 4.39 16.67
C ASN A 75 11.82 5.49 15.60
N PRO A 76 11.21 6.64 15.92
CA PRO A 76 11.40 7.84 15.11
C PRO A 76 12.89 8.20 15.12
N VAL A 77 13.49 8.38 13.95
CA VAL A 77 14.83 8.97 13.84
C VAL A 77 14.68 10.44 14.25
N PRO A 78 15.30 10.89 15.36
CA PRO A 78 15.22 12.30 15.75
C PRO A 78 15.90 13.17 14.69
N PRO A 79 15.40 14.41 14.48
CA PRO A 79 15.87 15.31 13.43
C PRO A 79 17.35 15.72 13.55
N ASP A 80 18.00 15.44 14.69
CA ASP A 80 19.38 15.87 14.99
C ASP A 80 20.47 14.82 14.71
N ALA A 81 20.15 13.70 14.04
CA ALA A 81 21.15 12.66 13.73
C ALA A 81 22.00 12.94 12.46
N ALA A 82 22.02 14.19 11.98
CA ALA A 82 22.90 14.64 10.90
C ALA A 82 23.97 15.57 11.47
N ASP A 83 25.06 14.99 11.98
CA ASP A 83 26.36 15.63 12.18
C ASP A 83 27.44 14.70 11.64
#